data_AF-A0A9D9L703-F1
#
_entry.id   AF-A0A9D9L703-F1
#
_cell.length_a   1.000
_cell.length_b   1.000
_cell.length_c   1.000
_cell.angle_alpha   90.00
_cell.angle_beta   90.00
_cell.angle_gamma   90.00
#
_symmetry.space_group_name_H-M   'P 1'
#
loop_
_entity.id
_entity.type
_entity.pdbx_description
1 polymer ?
#
loop_
_entity_poly.entity_id
_entity_poly.type
_entity_poly.pdbx_seq_one_letter_code
_entity_poly.pdbx_strand_id
1 'polypeptide(L)'
;MKADHYCTICGKWIGNHNTGETDKGTASYYSIIKRKYCDTCNLWKRKQDNRFNAAEHRRRKKELNKLKDERLQLYAEENMALRQLIMQMREKIH
;
A
#
# COMPACT_ATOMS: atom_id res chain seq x y z
N MET A 1 -31.08 22.08 -2.84
CA MET A 1 -29.78 22.46 -2.25
C MET A 1 -28.84 21.26 -2.17
N LYS A 2 -28.33 20.75 -3.31
CA LYS A 2 -27.44 19.55 -3.36
C LYS A 2 -25.99 19.87 -3.81
N ALA A 3 -25.65 21.15 -3.92
CA ALA A 3 -24.37 21.58 -4.49
C ALA A 3 -23.27 21.82 -3.45
N ASP A 4 -23.65 22.02 -2.18
CA ASP A 4 -22.71 22.23 -1.08
C ASP A 4 -22.08 20.92 -0.63
N HIS A 5 -20.76 20.95 -0.50
CA HIS A 5 -19.94 19.87 0.03
C HIS A 5 -19.46 20.22 1.42
N TYR A 6 -19.62 19.25 2.31
CA TYR A 6 -19.20 19.34 3.70
C TYR A 6 -18.22 18.22 4.02
N CYS A 7 -17.32 18.47 4.96
CA CYS A 7 -16.41 17.47 5.47
C CYS A 7 -17.19 16.33 6.12
N THR A 8 -16.97 15.10 5.69
CA THR A 8 -17.64 13.91 6.24
C THR A 8 -17.31 13.64 7.71
N ILE A 9 -16.19 14.16 8.22
CA ILE A 9 -15.74 13.94 9.60
C ILE A 9 -16.27 15.01 10.55
N CYS A 10 -16.06 16.29 10.22
CA CYS A 10 -16.36 17.40 11.13
C CYS A 10 -17.51 18.32 10.68
N GLY A 11 -18.12 18.07 9.51
CA GLY A 11 -19.21 18.89 9.00
C GLY A 11 -18.83 20.28 8.49
N LYS A 12 -17.54 20.67 8.51
CA LYS A 12 -17.10 21.96 7.96
C LYS A 12 -17.45 22.07 6.47
N TRP A 13 -18.02 23.20 6.04
CA TRP A 13 -18.26 23.49 4.62
C TRP A 13 -16.94 23.61 3.85
N ILE A 14 -16.87 22.95 2.69
CA ILE A 14 -15.67 22.84 1.85
C ILE A 14 -15.84 23.67 0.57
N GLY A 15 -17.05 23.71 0.03
CA GLY A 15 -17.34 24.45 -1.19
C GLY A 15 -18.64 24.04 -1.85
N ASN A 16 -19.04 24.77 -2.88
CA ASN A 16 -20.23 24.54 -3.67
C ASN A 16 -19.83 24.26 -5.13
N HIS A 17 -20.18 23.09 -5.64
CA HIS A 17 -19.72 22.70 -6.97
C HIS A 17 -20.46 23.41 -8.11
N ASN A 18 -21.59 24.07 -7.86
CA ASN A 18 -22.29 24.85 -8.88
C ASN A 18 -21.70 26.26 -9.04
N THR A 19 -21.30 26.90 -7.95
CA THR A 19 -20.71 28.26 -7.98
C THR A 19 -19.18 28.22 -8.11
N GLY A 20 -18.55 27.10 -7.76
CA GLY A 20 -17.09 26.99 -7.68
C GLY A 20 -16.51 27.64 -6.43
N GLU A 21 -17.34 28.17 -5.54
CA GLU A 21 -16.91 28.78 -4.28
C GLU A 21 -16.43 27.72 -3.30
N THR A 22 -15.39 28.06 -2.54
CA THR A 22 -14.78 27.22 -1.51
C THR A 22 -14.40 28.08 -0.32
N ASP A 23 -14.06 27.44 0.80
CA ASP A 23 -13.55 28.13 1.99
C ASP A 23 -12.22 28.88 1.77
N LYS A 24 -11.63 28.78 0.57
CA LYS A 24 -10.33 29.36 0.19
C LYS A 24 -10.38 30.22 -1.07
N GLY A 25 -11.57 30.61 -1.53
CA GLY A 25 -11.76 31.30 -2.80
C GLY A 25 -12.45 30.38 -3.80
N THR A 26 -11.92 30.24 -5.01
CA THR A 26 -12.57 29.46 -6.08
C THR A 26 -11.82 28.18 -6.41
N ALA A 27 -12.55 27.15 -6.80
CA ALA A 27 -11.99 25.89 -7.27
C ALA A 27 -12.86 25.26 -8.35
N SER A 28 -12.29 24.36 -9.16
CA SER A 28 -13.04 23.70 -10.23
C SER A 28 -14.10 22.75 -9.67
N TYR A 29 -15.20 22.57 -10.40
CA TYR A 29 -16.27 21.59 -10.13
C TYR A 29 -15.73 20.23 -9.66
N TYR A 30 -14.81 19.65 -10.44
CA TYR A 30 -14.22 18.33 -10.15
C TYR A 30 -13.42 18.31 -8.84
N SER A 31 -12.74 19.42 -8.53
CA SER A 31 -11.96 19.51 -7.29
C SER A 31 -12.85 19.54 -6.05
N ILE A 32 -14.04 20.15 -6.14
CA ILE A 32 -15.00 20.26 -5.03
C ILE A 32 -15.68 18.91 -4.80
N ILE A 33 -16.19 18.25 -5.85
CA ILE A 33 -16.90 16.98 -5.72
C ILE A 33 -16.01 15.86 -5.19
N LYS A 34 -14.73 15.85 -5.55
CA LYS A 34 -13.78 14.84 -5.07
C LYS A 34 -13.37 15.06 -3.60
N ARG A 35 -13.51 16.27 -3.06
CA ARG A 35 -13.12 16.57 -1.67
C ARG A 35 -14.13 15.98 -0.69
N LYS A 36 -13.70 14.99 0.08
CA LYS A 36 -14.48 14.37 1.17
C LYS A 36 -14.21 15.01 2.54
N TYR A 37 -13.03 15.59 2.73
CA TYR A 37 -12.57 16.09 4.03
C TYR A 37 -12.01 17.50 3.91
N CYS A 38 -12.19 18.31 4.95
CA CYS A 38 -11.44 19.56 5.11
C CYS A 38 -9.95 19.26 5.33
N ASP A 39 -9.07 20.25 5.18
CA ASP A 39 -7.61 19.99 5.22
C ASP A 39 -7.15 19.35 6.53
N THR A 40 -7.68 19.81 7.66
CA THR A 40 -7.33 19.28 8.99
C THR A 40 -7.70 17.81 9.10
N CYS A 41 -8.94 17.46 8.73
CA CYS A 41 -9.42 16.07 8.78
C CYS A 41 -8.72 15.20 7.73
N ASN A 42 -8.40 15.75 6.56
CA ASN A 42 -7.67 15.07 5.50
C ASN A 42 -6.24 14.71 5.94
N LEU A 43 -5.54 15.65 6.61
CA LEU A 43 -4.21 15.40 7.16
C LEU A 43 -4.22 14.30 8.21
N TRP A 44 -5.18 14.35 9.14
CA TRP A 44 -5.36 13.31 10.15
C TRP A 44 -5.66 11.95 9.51
N LYS A 45 -6.62 11.89 8.59
CA LYS A 45 -7.02 10.65 7.91
C LYS A 45 -5.87 10.04 7.11
N ARG A 46 -5.11 10.86 6.37
CA ARG A 46 -3.90 10.42 5.65
C ARG A 46 -2.84 9.83 6.59
N LYS A 47 -2.60 10.44 7.75
CA LYS A 47 -1.65 9.90 8.75
C LYS A 47 -2.12 8.54 9.26
N GLN A 48 -3.41 8.38 9.55
CA GLN A 48 -3.99 7.12 9.99
C GLN A 48 -3.86 6.04 8.90
N ASP A 49 -4.23 6.35 7.66
CA ASP A 49 -4.17 5.42 6.53
C ASP A 49 -2.72 5.01 6.23
N ASN A 50 -1.78 5.95 6.24
CA ASN A 50 -0.37 5.64 6.04
C ASN A 50 0.18 4.72 7.13
N ARG A 51 -0.20 4.93 8.40
CA ARG A 51 0.20 4.06 9.50
C ARG A 51 -0.32 2.64 9.31
N PHE A 52 -1.59 2.49 8.94
CA PHE A 52 -2.21 1.21 8.64
C PHE A 52 -1.52 0.52 7.45
N ASN A 53 -1.39 1.22 6.33
CA ASN A 53 -0.76 0.71 5.11
C ASN A 53 0.70 0.29 5.34
N ALA A 54 1.46 1.04 6.14
CA ALA A 54 2.83 0.69 6.49
C ALA A 54 2.90 -0.58 7.36
N ALA A 55 1.96 -0.76 8.31
CA ALA A 55 1.88 -1.98 9.10
C ALA A 55 1.55 -3.20 8.22
N GLU A 56 0.56 -3.08 7.34
CA GLU A 56 0.17 -4.13 6.40
C GLU A 56 1.28 -4.44 5.38
N HIS A 57 2.01 -3.43 4.91
CA HIS A 57 3.18 -3.63 4.07
C HIS A 57 4.27 -4.44 4.80
N ARG A 58 4.57 -4.10 6.07
CA ARG A 58 5.55 -4.85 6.87
C ARG A 58 5.13 -6.30 7.08
N ARG A 59 3.84 -6.56 7.34
CA ARG A 59 3.28 -7.91 7.46
C ARG A 59 3.49 -8.71 6.17
N ARG A 60 3.05 -8.17 5.04
CA ARG A 60 3.22 -8.80 3.71
C ARG A 60 4.69 -9.06 3.36
N LYS A 61 5.58 -8.11 3.67
CA LYS A 61 7.02 -8.26 3.44
C LYS A 61 7.62 -9.36 4.30
N LYS A 62 7.20 -9.49 5.57
CA LYS A 62 7.67 -10.55 6.47
C LYS A 62 7.31 -11.93 5.93
N GLU A 63 6.05 -12.13 5.52
CA GLU A 63 5.61 -13.40 4.93
C GLU A 63 6.35 -13.71 3.63
N LEU A 64 6.53 -12.73 2.76
CA LEU A 64 7.29 -12.90 1.52
C LEU A 64 8.75 -13.29 1.79
N ASN A 65 9.39 -12.68 2.77
CA ASN A 65 10.76 -13.03 3.14
C ASN A 65 10.85 -14.45 3.68
N LYS A 66 9.91 -14.87 4.54
CA LYS A 66 9.84 -16.24 5.05
C LYS A 66 9.78 -17.26 3.90
N LEU A 67 8.91 -17.04 2.92
CA LEU A 67 8.80 -17.91 1.74
C LEU A 67 10.07 -17.92 0.89
N LYS A 68 10.77 -16.78 0.79
CA LYS A 68 12.05 -16.70 0.07
C LYS A 68 13.14 -17.49 0.79
N ASP A 69 13.20 -17.40 2.12
CA ASP A 69 14.18 -18.11 2.93
C ASP A 69 13.94 -19.62 2.86
N GLU A 70 12.68 -20.07 2.98
CA GLU A 70 12.28 -21.48 2.80
C GLU A 70 12.67 -22.01 1.41
N ARG A 71 12.38 -21.24 0.35
CA ARG A 71 12.75 -21.63 -1.02
C ARG A 71 14.26 -21.69 -1.22
N LEU A 72 15.01 -20.74 -0.63
CA LEU A 72 16.47 -20.73 -0.70
C LEU A 72 17.07 -21.97 -0.03
N GLN A 73 16.50 -22.37 1.11
CA GLN A 73 16.93 -23.58 1.82
C GLN A 73 16.71 -24.84 0.98
N LEU A 74 15.53 -24.99 0.36
CA LEU A 74 15.23 -26.11 -0.54
C LEU A 74 16.23 -26.18 -1.70
N TYR A 75 16.54 -25.04 -2.34
CA TYR A 75 17.53 -25.01 -3.41
C TYR A 75 18.94 -25.36 -2.92
N ALA A 76 19.30 -25.02 -1.68
CA ALA A 76 20.58 -25.43 -1.11
C ALA A 76 20.65 -26.94 -0.90
N GLU A 77 19.57 -27.54 -0.40
CA GLU A 77 19.44 -28.99 -0.19
C GLU A 77 19.50 -29.75 -1.52
N GLU A 78 18.72 -29.33 -2.52
CA GLU A 78 18.75 -29.91 -3.87
C GLU A 78 20.14 -29.82 -4.51
N ASN A 79 20.80 -28.67 -4.39
CA ASN A 79 22.16 -28.49 -4.92
C ASN A 79 23.18 -29.41 -4.23
N MET A 80 23.06 -29.63 -2.92
CA MET A 80 23.92 -30.56 -2.20
C MET A 80 23.69 -32.00 -2.68
N ALA A 81 22.44 -32.43 -2.82
CA ALA A 81 22.10 -33.77 -3.32
C ALA A 81 22.62 -33.99 -4.75
N LEU A 82 22.46 -33.00 -5.65
CA LEU A 82 22.98 -33.06 -7.01
C LEU A 82 24.51 -33.16 -7.04
N ARG A 83 25.22 -32.40 -6.18
CA ARG A 83 26.69 -32.50 -6.07
C ARG A 83 27.13 -33.88 -5.60
N GLN A 84 26.45 -34.47 -4.63
CA GLN A 84 26.73 -35.84 -4.17
C GLN A 84 26.50 -36.87 -5.28
N LEU A 85 25.38 -36.76 -6.02
CA LEU A 85 25.11 -37.63 -7.16
C LEU A 85 26.20 -37.53 -8.23
N ILE A 86 26.63 -36.32 -8.57
CA ILE A 86 27.72 -36.09 -9.53
C ILE A 86 29.02 -36.74 -9.06
N MET A 87 29.35 -36.64 -7.77
CA MET A 87 30.54 -37.27 -7.20
C MET A 87 30.49 -38.80 -7.34
N GLN A 88 29.36 -39.42 -6.96
CA GLN A 88 29.15 -40.86 -7.12
C GLN A 88 29.21 -41.32 -8.58
N MET A 89 28.68 -40.52 -9.51
CA MET A 89 28.77 -40.82 -10.94
C MET A 89 30.20 -40.74 -11.47
N ARG A 90 31.00 -39.77 -11.00
CA ARG A 90 32.43 -39.67 -11.35
C ARG A 90 33.24 -40.84 -10.84
N GLU A 91 32.98 -41.29 -9.61
CA GLU A 91 33.63 -42.46 -9.03
C GLU A 91 33.31 -43.76 -9.77
N LYS A 92 32.11 -43.89 -10.36
CA LYS A 92 31.72 -45.07 -11.15
C LYS A 92 32.33 -45.11 -12.56
N ILE A 93 32.83 -43.99 -13.06
CA ILE A 93 33.45 -43.87 -14.39
C ILE A 93 34.97 -44.12 -14.31
N HIS A 94 35.56 -43.98 -13.13
CA HIS A 94 36.95 -44.36 -12.82
C HIS A 94 37.04 -45.81 -12.35
#